data_AF-A0A920UZG7-F1
#
_entry.id   AF-A0A920UZG7-F1
#
_cell.length_a   1.000
_cell.length_b   1.000
_cell.length_c   1.000
_cell.angle_alpha   90.00
_cell.angle_beta   90.00
_cell.angle_gamma   90.00
#
_symmetry.space_group_name_H-M   'P 1'
#
loop_
_entity.id
_entity.type
_entity.pdbx_description
1 polymer ?
#
loop_
_entity_poly.entity_id
_entity_poly.type
_entity_poly.pdbx_seq_one_letter_code
_entity_poly.pdbx_strand_id
1 'polypeptide(L)' 'MLLNEGDAVEVKVTSIERKDRRITLSIKAMELDRESQTVKDYGTQAIGTTSLGDKLKEQLDKSFEPS' A
#
# COMPACT_ATOMS: atom_id res chain seq x y z
N MET A 1 1.49 -16.00 -11.73
CA MET A 1 2.86 -16.51 -11.52
C MET A 1 2.79 -18.03 -11.43
N LEU A 2 3.57 -18.75 -12.22
CA LEU A 2 3.74 -20.20 -12.10
C LEU A 2 5.07 -20.44 -11.38
N LEU A 3 5.09 -21.29 -10.34
CA LEU A 3 6.33 -21.67 -9.64
C LEU A 3 6.66 -23.11 -10.00
N ASN A 4 7.94 -23.37 -10.23
CA ASN A 4 8.48 -24.71 -10.47
C ASN A 4 9.30 -25.16 -9.25
N GLU A 5 9.52 -26.48 -9.17
CA GLU A 5 10.43 -27.03 -8.17
C GLU A 5 11.86 -26.53 -8.41
N GLY A 6 12.53 -26.07 -7.36
CA GLY A 6 13.88 -25.52 -7.41
C GLY A 6 13.97 -24.00 -7.58
N ASP A 7 12.85 -23.31 -7.80
CA ASP A 7 12.83 -21.86 -7.92
C ASP A 7 13.18 -21.17 -6.59
N ALA A 8 14.14 -20.26 -6.61
CA ALA A 8 14.44 -19.38 -5.49
C ALA A 8 13.50 -18.17 -5.54
N VAL A 9 12.60 -18.07 -4.56
CA VAL A 9 11.61 -16.99 -4.47
C VAL A 9 11.58 -16.37 -3.07
N GLU A 10 11.28 -15.08 -3.02
CA GLU A 10 11.02 -14.38 -1.78
C GLU A 10 9.55 -14.55 -1.38
N VAL A 11 9.30 -14.87 -0.11
CA VAL A 11 7.96 -15.14 0.41
C VAL A 11 7.82 -14.62 1.83
N LYS A 12 6.60 -14.25 2.21
CA LYS A 12 6.31 -13.86 3.60
C LYS A 12 5.83 -15.07 4.40
N VAL A 13 6.38 -15.23 5.61
CA VAL A 13 5.84 -16.17 6.60
C VAL A 13 4.55 -15.60 7.17
N THR A 14 3.44 -16.34 7.05
CA THR A 14 2.13 -15.91 7.55
C THR A 14 1.75 -16.57 8.87
N SER A 15 2.24 -17.79 9.13
CA SER A 15 1.97 -18.51 10.38
C SER A 15 3.08 -19.53 10.68
N ILE A 16 3.28 -19.80 11.97
CA ILE A 16 4.19 -20.83 12.48
C ILE A 16 3.45 -21.66 13.53
N GLU A 17 3.18 -22.92 13.21
CA GLU A 17 2.56 -23.89 14.11
C GLU A 17 3.62 -24.80 14.72
N ARG A 18 4.02 -24.50 15.96
CA ARG A 18 5.15 -25.19 16.62
C ARG A 18 4.88 -26.65 16.95
N LYS A 19 3.63 -27.01 17.25
CA LYS A 19 3.23 -28.38 17.62
C LYS A 19 3.55 -29.37 16.50
N ASP A 20 3.17 -29.00 15.28
CA ASP A 20 3.33 -29.85 14.09
C ASP A 20 4.55 -29.42 13.26
N ARG A 21 5.31 -28.42 13.74
CA ARG A 21 6.47 -27.83 13.07
C ARG A 21 6.17 -27.37 11.64
N ARG A 22 4.96 -26.83 11.43
CA ARG A 22 4.48 -26.38 10.13
C ARG A 22 4.66 -24.86 10.01
N ILE A 23 5.10 -24.42 8.84
CA ILE A 23 5.24 -23.01 8.49
C ILE A 23 4.38 -22.75 7.26
N THR A 24 3.53 -21.73 7.33
CA THR A 24 2.70 -21.28 6.21
C THR A 24 3.34 -20.05 5.58
N LEU A 25 3.48 -20.08 4.26
CA LEU A 25 4.15 -19.05 3.46
C LEU A 25 3.16 -18.47 2.43
N SER A 26 3.32 -17.20 2.07
CA SER A 26 2.49 -16.56 1.04
C SER A 26 3.25 -15.48 0.27
N ILE A 27 3.25 -15.61 -1.07
CA ILE A 27 3.75 -14.58 -2.00
C ILE A 27 2.77 -13.42 -2.05
N LYS A 28 1.47 -13.72 -2.18
CA LYS A 28 0.42 -12.69 -2.26
C LYS A 28 0.40 -11.76 -1.04
N ALA A 29 0.61 -12.31 0.17
CA ALA A 29 0.68 -11.51 1.37
C ALA A 29 1.89 -10.55 1.38
N MET A 30 3.01 -10.96 0.77
CA MET A 30 4.19 -10.11 0.62
C MET A 30 3.92 -8.97 -0.39
N GLU A 31 3.29 -9.29 -1.52
CA GLU A 31 2.92 -8.29 -2.54
C GLU A 31 1.97 -7.24 -1.96
N LEU A 32 0.92 -7.67 -1.26
CA LEU A 32 -0.04 -6.76 -0.63
C LEU A 32 0.62 -5.86 0.43
N ASP A 33 1.52 -6.40 1.25
CA ASP A 33 2.26 -5.62 2.24
C ASP A 33 3.15 -4.58 1.56
N ARG A 34 3.83 -4.95 0.47
CA ARG A 34 4.69 -4.06 -0.30
C ARG A 34 3.89 -2.95 -0.98
N GLU A 35 2.74 -3.29 -1.56
CA GLU A 35 1.79 -2.33 -2.13
C GLU A 35 1.26 -1.39 -1.04
N SER A 36 0.89 -1.91 0.13
CA SER A 36 0.40 -1.11 1.26
C SER A 36 1.46 -0.15 1.79
N GLN A 37 2.72 -0.60 1.91
CA GLN A 37 3.84 0.26 2.29
C GLN A 37 4.07 1.34 1.25
N THR A 38 4.05 0.98 -0.03
CA THR A 38 4.20 1.94 -1.13
C THR A 38 3.08 2.99 -1.10
N VAL A 39 1.82 2.59 -0.95
CA VAL A 39 0.69 3.54 -0.85
C VAL A 39 0.83 4.45 0.38
N LYS A 40 1.30 3.94 1.52
CA LYS A 40 1.55 4.76 2.70
C LYS A 40 2.65 5.78 2.45
N ASP A 41 3.74 5.38 1.81
CA ASP A 41 4.88 6.25 1.49
C ASP A 41 4.52 7.29 0.42
N TYR A 42 3.70 6.93 -0.57
CA TYR A 42 3.12 7.90 -1.52
C TYR A 42 2.10 8.82 -0.83
N GLY A 43 1.33 8.32 0.13
CA GLY A 43 0.39 9.11 0.93
C GLY A 43 1.10 10.17 1.78
N THR A 44 2.22 9.82 2.41
CA THR A 44 3.04 10.79 3.17
C THR A 44 3.80 11.76 2.27
N GLN A 45 4.19 11.38 1.04
CA GLN A 45 4.76 12.34 0.07
C GLN A 45 3.69 13.25 -0.58
N ALA A 46 2.46 12.79 -0.76
CA ALA A 46 1.36 13.58 -1.32
C ALA A 46 0.73 14.57 -0.31
N ILE A 47 0.93 14.36 1.00
CA ILE A 47 0.52 15.33 2.03
C ILE A 47 1.47 16.56 2.06
N GLY A 48 2.60 16.50 1.33
CA GLY A 48 3.65 17.52 1.36
C GLY A 48 3.47 18.76 0.46
N THR A 49 2.54 18.79 -0.50
CA THR A 49 2.39 19.98 -1.37
C THR A 49 0.94 20.25 -1.74
N THR A 50 0.29 21.10 -0.97
CA THR A 50 -1.03 21.69 -1.26
C THR A 50 -2.11 20.64 -1.50
N SER A 51 -2.78 20.28 -0.41
CA SER A 51 -3.97 19.44 -0.43
C SER A 51 -4.89 19.91 -1.55
N LEU A 52 -5.33 18.98 -2.39
CA LEU A 52 -6.35 19.21 -3.43
C LEU A 52 -7.57 19.96 -2.85
N GLY A 53 -7.82 19.80 -1.54
CA GLY A 53 -8.85 20.53 -0.80
C GLY A 53 -8.61 22.03 -0.67
N ASP A 54 -7.36 22.49 -0.56
CA ASP A 54 -7.05 23.93 -0.48
C ASP A 54 -7.31 24.61 -1.84
N LYS A 55 -6.88 23.98 -2.94
CA LYS A 55 -7.15 24.47 -4.30
C LYS A 55 -8.63 24.40 -4.68
N LEU A 56 -9.35 23.37 -4.25
CA LEU A 56 -10.79 23.26 -4.47
C LEU A 56 -11.56 24.34 -3.69
N LYS A 57 -11.13 24.62 -2.45
CA LYS A 57 -11.74 25.65 -1.61
C LYS A 57 -11.52 27.05 -2.20
N GLU A 58 -10.31 27.36 -2.68
CA GLU A 58 -10.04 28.63 -3.37
C GLU A 58 -10.90 28.81 -4.63
N GLN A 59 -11.11 27.75 -5.43
CA GLN A 59 -12.00 27.84 -6.61
C GLN A 59 -13.47 27.99 -6.24
N LEU A 60 -13.91 27.34 -5.16
CA LEU A 60 -15.29 27.42 -4.69
C LEU A 60 -15.57 28.82 -4.13
N ASP A 61 -14.70 29.34 -3.26
CA ASP A 61 -14.83 30.68 -2.69
C ASP A 61 -14.81 31.77 -3.78
N LYS A 62 -13.98 31.62 -4.82
CA LYS A 62 -13.96 32.54 -5.98
C LYS A 62 -15.23 32.45 -6.84
N SER A 63 -15.94 31.33 -6.81
CA SER A 63 -17.22 31.15 -7.51
C SER A 63 -18.42 31.67 -6.70
N PHE A 64 -18.23 31.91 -5.40
CA PHE A 64 -19.24 32.40 -4.47
C PHE A 64 -19.06 33.87 -4.06
N GLU A 65 -18.11 34.61 -4.62
CA GLU A 65 -18.10 36.08 -4.53
C GLU A 65 -19.14 36.65 -5.51
N PRO A 66 -20.29 37.18 -5.03
CA PRO A 66 -21.23 37.90 -5.87
C PRO A 66 -20.64 39.28 -6.19
N SER A 67 -20.69 39.66 -7.46
CA SER A 67 -20.44 41.05 -7.89
C SER A 67 -21.44 42.03 -7.30
#